data_AF-A0A090X5Z4-F1
#
_entry.id   AF-A0A090X5Z4-F1
#
_cell.length_a   1.000
_cell.length_b   1.000
_cell.length_c   1.000
_cell.angle_alpha   90.00
_cell.angle_beta   90.00
_cell.angle_gamma   90.00
#
_symmetry.space_group_name_H-M   'P 1'
#
loop_
_entity.id
_entity.type
_entity.pdbx_description
1 polymer ?
#
loop_
_entity_poly.entity_id
_entity_poly.type
_entity_poly.pdbx_seq_one_letter_code
_entity_poly.pdbx_strand_id
1 'polypeptide(L)'
;MQQVTINFSILFILLFSVTSCNKPEEKASSDKKTKNEVLVLGTIHGGHLTDSVYNIDYLQKLITEINPDYILTEIPPKAFKTAMDGFKRDDSISEPRTMRFPEYVDVIFPLSKKMKFEIIPTAGWTKYMAAERGAKLRAIRQDTSRADDWAEYVKGNKLSDSLYLASGKVNNPYFIHTNEYDSIQDIGLQTYNTLFNDELGLVAGKILISHIIGILKRL
;
A
#
# COMPACT_ATOMS: atom_id res chain seq x y z
N MET A 1 -7.68 -95.57 38.32
CA MET A 1 -8.57 -94.99 39.35
C MET A 1 -7.84 -93.86 40.05
N GLN A 2 -8.60 -92.83 40.42
CA GLN A 2 -8.28 -91.66 41.25
C GLN A 2 -7.75 -90.40 40.53
N GLN A 3 -8.72 -89.51 40.29
CA GLN A 3 -8.59 -88.06 40.18
C GLN A 3 -8.00 -87.46 41.45
N VAL A 4 -7.27 -86.35 41.32
CA VAL A 4 -7.38 -85.22 42.26
C VAL A 4 -7.28 -83.92 41.46
N THR A 5 -8.38 -83.17 41.48
CA THR A 5 -8.53 -81.77 41.09
C THR A 5 -7.87 -80.85 42.11
N ILE A 6 -7.16 -79.81 41.66
CA ILE A 6 -6.95 -78.58 42.44
C ILE A 6 -7.28 -77.39 41.54
N ASN A 7 -8.10 -76.52 42.12
CA ASN A 7 -8.75 -75.36 41.54
C ASN A 7 -8.07 -74.08 42.08
N PHE A 8 -8.40 -72.95 41.48
CA PHE A 8 -8.25 -71.58 41.99
C PHE A 8 -6.95 -70.78 41.71
N SER A 9 -7.03 -70.02 40.62
CA SER A 9 -7.03 -68.55 40.61
C SER A 9 -5.72 -67.75 40.67
N ILE A 10 -5.79 -66.63 39.93
CA ILE A 10 -4.92 -65.45 39.95
C ILE A 10 -3.65 -65.59 39.10
N LEU A 11 -3.66 -65.05 37.89
CA LEU A 11 -3.10 -63.71 37.64
C LEU A 11 -3.15 -63.42 36.13
N PHE A 12 -4.14 -62.60 35.76
CA PHE A 12 -4.03 -61.68 34.64
C PHE A 12 -2.68 -60.99 34.68
N ILE A 13 -1.94 -60.94 33.57
CA ILE A 13 -1.14 -59.80 33.06
C ILE A 13 -0.05 -60.33 32.12
N LEU A 14 0.11 -59.61 31.00
CA LEU A 14 1.21 -59.66 30.04
C LEU A 14 1.28 -60.86 29.09
N LEU A 15 0.55 -60.75 27.98
CA LEU A 15 1.26 -60.64 26.69
C LEU A 15 0.41 -59.81 25.70
N PHE A 16 0.49 -58.50 25.88
CA PHE A 16 0.25 -57.54 24.81
C PHE A 16 1.33 -57.79 23.74
N SER A 17 0.94 -58.32 22.60
CA SER A 17 1.67 -58.12 21.35
C SER A 17 0.65 -57.93 20.24
N VAL A 18 -0.09 -56.82 20.37
CA VAL A 18 -0.83 -56.20 19.28
C VAL A 18 0.14 -55.94 18.15
N THR A 19 -0.14 -56.60 17.03
CA THR A 19 0.34 -56.27 15.69
C THR A 19 0.12 -54.77 15.44
N SER A 20 1.17 -53.97 15.62
CA SER A 20 1.15 -52.57 15.21
C SER A 20 1.27 -52.54 13.68
N CYS A 21 0.16 -52.23 13.02
CA CYS A 21 0.17 -51.82 11.63
C CYS A 21 1.06 -50.58 11.50
N ASN A 22 2.27 -50.75 10.97
CA ASN A 22 3.05 -49.63 10.46
C ASN A 22 2.31 -49.05 9.25
N LYS A 23 1.42 -48.08 9.50
CA LYS A 23 1.06 -47.12 8.45
C LYS A 23 2.34 -46.37 8.08
N PRO A 24 2.66 -46.24 6.77
CA PRO A 24 3.70 -45.29 6.40
C PRO A 24 3.27 -43.93 6.93
N GLU A 25 4.15 -43.29 7.69
CA GLU A 25 4.03 -41.85 7.93
C GLU A 25 3.94 -41.21 6.55
N GLU A 26 2.75 -40.70 6.20
CA GLU A 26 2.67 -39.57 5.29
C GLU A 26 3.61 -38.53 5.88
N LYS A 27 4.77 -38.37 5.24
CA LYS A 27 5.53 -37.13 5.37
C LYS A 27 4.53 -36.04 5.08
N ALA A 28 4.07 -35.36 6.12
CA ALA A 28 3.37 -34.10 5.97
C ALA A 28 4.24 -33.29 5.03
N SER A 29 3.78 -33.08 3.79
CA SER A 29 4.43 -32.12 2.93
C SER A 29 4.37 -30.85 3.74
N SER A 30 5.54 -30.36 4.16
CA SER A 30 5.63 -28.97 4.56
C SER A 30 5.42 -28.18 3.27
N ASP A 31 4.17 -28.08 2.82
CA ASP A 31 3.73 -27.05 1.88
C ASP A 31 3.89 -25.74 2.63
N LYS A 32 5.14 -25.33 2.74
CA LYS A 32 5.52 -24.03 3.25
C LYS A 32 5.07 -23.08 2.16
N LYS A 33 3.81 -22.63 2.26
CA LYS A 33 3.19 -21.70 1.33
C LYS A 33 4.22 -20.63 1.00
N THR A 34 4.58 -20.54 -0.28
CA THR A 34 5.47 -19.49 -0.77
C THR A 34 4.88 -18.16 -0.36
N LYS A 35 5.69 -17.32 0.29
CA LYS A 35 5.24 -16.00 0.71
C LYS A 35 5.25 -15.07 -0.49
N ASN A 36 4.27 -14.19 -0.55
CA ASN A 36 4.26 -13.09 -1.51
C ASN A 36 5.41 -12.13 -1.19
N GLU A 37 6.14 -11.70 -2.21
CA GLU A 37 7.05 -10.56 -2.11
C GLU A 37 6.22 -9.28 -2.27
N VAL A 38 6.50 -8.28 -1.45
CA VAL A 38 5.81 -6.99 -1.48
C VAL A 38 6.87 -5.90 -1.55
N LEU A 39 6.84 -5.15 -2.65
CA LEU A 39 7.67 -3.96 -2.84
C LEU A 39 6.78 -2.72 -2.68
N VAL A 40 7.31 -1.70 -2.00
CA VAL A 40 6.65 -0.40 -1.85
C VAL A 40 7.40 0.60 -2.71
N LEU A 41 6.68 1.24 -3.62
CA LEU A 41 7.23 2.22 -4.55
C LEU A 41 6.60 3.59 -4.29
N GLY A 42 7.42 4.55 -3.88
CA GLY A 42 7.04 5.96 -3.86
C GLY A 42 7.27 6.59 -5.24
N THR A 43 6.30 7.38 -5.71
CA THR A 43 6.42 8.17 -6.96
C THR A 43 6.49 9.66 -6.64
N ILE A 44 7.10 10.43 -7.53
CA ILE A 44 7.23 11.89 -7.39
C ILE A 44 6.22 12.65 -8.27
N HIS A 45 5.14 11.96 -8.70
CA HIS A 45 4.08 12.50 -9.55
C HIS A 45 4.65 13.20 -10.81
N GLY A 46 4.22 14.43 -11.08
CA GLY A 46 4.72 15.25 -12.18
C GLY A 46 6.24 15.49 -12.16
N GLY A 47 6.92 15.25 -11.03
CA GLY A 47 8.37 15.33 -10.93
C GLY A 47 9.09 14.36 -11.87
N HIS A 48 8.47 13.23 -12.25
CA HIS A 48 9.04 12.29 -13.21
C HIS A 48 9.24 12.90 -14.61
N LEU A 49 8.55 14.00 -14.94
CA LEU A 49 8.72 14.71 -16.21
C LEU A 49 9.97 15.59 -16.26
N THR A 50 10.54 15.92 -15.10
CA THR A 50 11.63 16.90 -14.97
C THR A 50 12.86 16.40 -14.23
N ASP A 51 12.72 15.35 -13.41
CA ASP A 51 13.85 14.79 -12.67
C ASP A 51 14.88 14.18 -13.63
N SER A 52 16.18 14.39 -13.36
CA SER A 52 17.24 13.91 -14.24
C SER A 52 17.54 12.42 -14.07
N VAL A 53 17.19 11.83 -12.93
CA VAL A 53 17.52 10.44 -12.57
C VAL A 53 16.25 9.60 -12.52
N TYR A 54 15.28 9.99 -11.70
CA TYR A 54 14.04 9.27 -11.45
C TYR A 54 12.95 9.73 -12.41
N ASN A 55 13.23 9.70 -13.71
CA ASN A 55 12.29 10.07 -14.76
C ASN A 55 11.38 8.89 -15.18
N ILE A 56 10.55 9.13 -16.22
CA ILE A 56 9.64 8.13 -16.79
C ILE A 56 10.38 6.88 -17.27
N ASP A 57 11.51 7.03 -17.98
CA ASP A 57 12.27 5.89 -18.50
C ASP A 57 12.83 5.04 -17.35
N TYR A 58 13.33 5.68 -16.29
CA TYR A 58 13.79 4.99 -15.10
C TYR A 58 12.66 4.20 -14.44
N LEU A 59 11.48 4.82 -14.28
CA LEU A 59 10.31 4.16 -13.69
C LEU A 59 9.84 2.97 -14.54
N GLN A 60 9.82 3.12 -15.87
CA GLN A 60 9.50 2.02 -16.79
C GLN A 60 10.48 0.86 -16.66
N LYS A 61 11.78 1.17 -16.63
CA LYS A 61 12.85 0.19 -16.44
C LYS A 61 12.68 -0.55 -15.11
N LEU A 62 12.51 0.19 -14.01
CA LEU A 62 12.36 -0.38 -12.67
C LEU A 62 11.19 -1.36 -12.59
N ILE A 63 10.02 -0.97 -13.11
CA ILE A 63 8.83 -1.84 -13.07
C ILE A 63 9.01 -3.07 -13.97
N THR A 64 9.68 -2.90 -15.11
CA THR A 64 10.03 -4.03 -15.98
C THR A 64 10.95 -5.02 -15.28
N GLU A 65 11.95 -4.53 -14.53
CA GLU A 65 12.89 -5.34 -13.76
C GLU A 65 12.23 -6.04 -12.58
N ILE A 66 11.29 -5.38 -11.89
CA ILE A 66 10.49 -5.98 -10.80
C ILE A 66 9.65 -7.15 -11.34
N ASN A 67 9.15 -7.04 -12.58
CA ASN A 67 8.26 -8.02 -13.20
C ASN A 67 7.08 -8.44 -12.30
N PRO A 68 6.21 -7.48 -11.88
CA PRO A 68 5.17 -7.75 -10.91
C PRO A 68 4.02 -8.55 -11.51
N ASP A 69 3.33 -9.35 -10.68
CA ASP A 69 2.02 -9.92 -11.03
C ASP A 69 0.89 -8.91 -10.82
N TYR A 70 1.03 -8.07 -9.80
CA TYR A 70 0.04 -7.08 -9.38
C TYR A 70 0.70 -5.74 -9.04
N ILE A 71 0.03 -4.64 -9.38
CA ILE A 71 0.38 -3.31 -8.88
C ILE A 71 -0.84 -2.70 -8.18
N LEU A 72 -0.70 -2.42 -6.89
CA LEU A 72 -1.69 -1.70 -6.10
C LEU A 72 -1.44 -0.20 -6.27
N THR A 73 -2.45 0.54 -6.73
CA THR A 73 -2.30 1.96 -7.09
C THR A 73 -3.12 2.87 -6.17
N GLU A 74 -2.63 4.09 -5.96
CA GLU A 74 -3.38 5.14 -5.27
C GLU A 74 -4.45 5.80 -6.17
N ILE A 75 -5.10 5.02 -7.03
CA ILE A 75 -6.23 5.46 -7.84
C ILE A 75 -7.53 5.06 -7.13
N PRO A 76 -8.51 5.97 -6.96
CA PRO A 76 -9.82 5.60 -6.43
C PRO A 76 -10.53 4.59 -7.35
N PRO A 77 -11.18 3.52 -6.83
CA PRO A 77 -11.79 2.48 -7.66
C PRO A 77 -12.73 2.98 -8.76
N LYS A 78 -13.53 4.02 -8.47
CA LYS A 78 -14.42 4.64 -9.47
C LYS A 78 -13.64 5.34 -10.59
N ALA A 79 -12.56 6.05 -10.25
CA ALA A 79 -11.71 6.72 -11.22
C ALA A 79 -10.94 5.70 -12.07
N PHE A 80 -10.42 4.65 -11.43
CA PHE A 80 -9.75 3.56 -12.12
C PHE A 80 -10.64 2.90 -13.17
N LYS A 81 -11.91 2.60 -12.83
CA LYS A 81 -12.84 2.03 -13.80
C LYS A 81 -12.96 2.91 -15.05
N THR A 82 -13.20 4.20 -14.86
CA THR A 82 -13.31 5.15 -15.99
C THR A 82 -12.01 5.25 -16.79
N ALA A 83 -10.86 5.33 -16.12
CA ALA A 83 -9.55 5.38 -16.77
C ALA A 83 -9.27 4.11 -17.59
N MET A 84 -9.52 2.93 -17.01
CA MET A 84 -9.31 1.63 -17.66
C MET A 84 -10.26 1.40 -18.84
N ASP A 85 -11.53 1.78 -18.70
CA ASP A 85 -12.50 1.70 -19.80
C ASP A 85 -12.08 2.61 -20.98
N GLY A 86 -11.58 3.81 -20.68
CA GLY A 86 -11.01 4.72 -21.67
C GLY A 86 -9.76 4.17 -22.33
N PHE A 87 -8.79 3.70 -21.53
CA PHE A 87 -7.54 3.14 -22.02
C PHE A 87 -7.75 1.93 -22.93
N LYS A 88 -8.67 1.03 -22.59
CA LYS A 88 -9.02 -0.12 -23.45
C LYS A 88 -9.62 0.30 -24.79
N ARG A 89 -10.35 1.43 -24.82
CA ARG A 89 -11.02 1.93 -26.02
C ARG A 89 -10.08 2.75 -26.91
N ASP A 90 -9.30 3.64 -26.31
CA ASP A 90 -8.60 4.74 -27.00
C ASP A 90 -7.06 4.65 -26.89
N ASP A 91 -6.52 3.63 -26.19
CA ASP A 91 -5.10 3.51 -25.82
C ASP A 91 -4.54 4.74 -25.09
N SER A 92 -5.42 5.51 -24.44
CA SER A 92 -5.11 6.76 -23.73
C SER A 92 -6.03 6.97 -22.53
N ILE A 93 -5.59 7.77 -21.56
CA ILE A 93 -6.34 8.07 -20.34
C ILE A 93 -6.92 9.48 -20.43
N SER A 94 -8.25 9.58 -20.42
CA SER A 94 -8.99 10.86 -20.38
C SER A 94 -9.65 11.14 -19.03
N GLU A 95 -9.52 10.21 -18.06
CA GLU A 95 -10.07 10.43 -16.72
C GLU A 95 -9.32 11.58 -16.02
N PRO A 96 -9.99 12.69 -15.66
CA PRO A 96 -9.31 13.95 -15.28
C PRO A 96 -8.37 13.90 -14.09
N ARG A 97 -8.55 12.95 -13.16
CA ARG A 97 -7.64 12.79 -12.03
C ARG A 97 -6.42 11.97 -12.42
N THR A 98 -6.64 10.79 -13.00
CA THR A 98 -5.59 9.82 -13.37
C THR A 98 -4.66 10.40 -14.43
N MET A 99 -5.19 11.19 -15.37
CA MET A 99 -4.38 11.80 -16.45
C MET A 99 -3.33 12.82 -15.98
N ARG A 100 -3.38 13.25 -14.71
CA ARG A 100 -2.42 14.21 -14.13
C ARG A 100 -1.14 13.55 -13.63
N PHE A 101 -1.13 12.23 -13.57
CA PHE A 101 -0.06 11.44 -12.97
C PHE A 101 0.66 10.68 -14.09
N PRO A 102 1.85 11.15 -14.52
CA PRO A 102 2.57 10.52 -15.61
C PRO A 102 3.03 9.10 -15.26
N GLU A 103 3.21 8.78 -13.97
CA GLU A 103 3.43 7.40 -13.53
C GLU A 103 2.28 6.46 -13.95
N TYR A 104 1.03 6.96 -14.02
CA TYR A 104 -0.08 6.14 -14.48
C TYR A 104 -0.21 6.14 -16.00
N VAL A 105 -0.19 7.34 -16.61
CA VAL A 105 -0.44 7.53 -18.04
C VAL A 105 0.66 6.93 -18.90
N ASP A 106 1.91 7.23 -18.56
CA ASP A 106 3.06 6.93 -19.41
C ASP A 106 3.76 5.63 -19.00
N VAL A 107 3.44 5.07 -17.83
CA VAL A 107 4.11 3.87 -17.29
C VAL A 107 3.13 2.75 -16.96
N ILE A 108 2.34 2.88 -15.90
CA ILE A 108 1.59 1.75 -15.35
C ILE A 108 0.57 1.16 -16.34
N PHE A 109 -0.25 2.01 -16.98
CA PHE A 109 -1.26 1.51 -17.93
C PHE A 109 -0.62 0.88 -19.18
N PRO A 110 0.33 1.54 -19.89
CA PRO A 110 1.04 0.94 -21.00
C PRO A 110 1.76 -0.37 -20.63
N LEU A 111 2.47 -0.40 -19.49
CA LEU A 111 3.18 -1.61 -19.07
C LEU A 111 2.21 -2.73 -18.68
N SER A 112 1.05 -2.44 -18.07
CA SER A 112 0.05 -3.48 -17.79
C SER A 112 -0.43 -4.17 -19.06
N LYS A 113 -0.61 -3.43 -20.16
CA LYS A 113 -0.97 -3.98 -21.47
C LYS A 113 0.14 -4.86 -22.05
N LYS A 114 1.40 -4.45 -21.87
CA LYS A 114 2.59 -5.15 -22.40
C LYS A 114 2.95 -6.40 -21.60
N MET A 115 3.00 -6.29 -20.28
CA MET A 115 3.51 -7.31 -19.34
C MET A 115 2.41 -8.16 -18.73
N LYS A 116 1.13 -7.77 -18.87
CA LYS A 116 -0.05 -8.51 -18.40
C LYS A 116 -0.21 -8.61 -16.88
N PHE A 117 0.42 -7.72 -16.11
CA PHE A 117 0.12 -7.59 -14.69
C PHE A 117 -1.24 -6.92 -14.45
N GLU A 118 -1.85 -7.21 -13.31
CA GLU A 118 -3.12 -6.61 -12.92
C GLU A 118 -2.91 -5.33 -12.10
N ILE A 119 -3.68 -4.28 -12.42
CA ILE A 119 -3.72 -3.04 -11.64
C ILE A 119 -4.89 -3.12 -10.67
N ILE A 120 -4.61 -3.01 -9.36
CA ILE A 120 -5.62 -3.02 -8.31
C ILE A 120 -5.74 -1.60 -7.73
N PRO A 121 -6.88 -0.90 -7.87
CA PRO A 121 -7.05 0.44 -7.30
C PRO A 121 -7.35 0.36 -5.80
N THR A 122 -6.52 1.01 -4.98
CA THR A 122 -6.62 0.88 -3.51
C THR A 122 -6.93 2.18 -2.78
N ALA A 123 -7.00 3.34 -3.46
CA ALA A 123 -7.18 4.60 -2.75
C ALA A 123 -8.51 4.69 -2.01
N GLY A 124 -8.43 4.98 -0.70
CA GLY A 124 -9.59 5.27 0.15
C GLY A 124 -10.13 6.70 0.02
N TRP A 125 -9.44 7.58 -0.73
CA TRP A 125 -9.81 8.98 -0.87
C TRP A 125 -10.90 9.20 -1.92
N THR A 126 -12.12 9.44 -1.48
CA THR A 126 -13.28 9.64 -2.38
C THR A 126 -13.34 11.07 -2.93
N LYS A 127 -14.05 11.25 -4.06
CA LYS A 127 -14.35 12.58 -4.62
C LYS A 127 -15.10 13.47 -3.61
N TYR A 128 -16.01 12.88 -2.84
CA TYR A 128 -16.76 13.58 -1.81
C TYR A 128 -15.82 14.14 -0.73
N MET A 129 -14.95 13.30 -0.17
CA MET A 129 -13.95 13.71 0.83
C MET A 129 -13.05 14.82 0.30
N ALA A 130 -12.56 14.68 -0.94
CA ALA A 130 -11.74 15.70 -1.60
C ALA A 130 -12.48 17.04 -1.73
N ALA A 131 -13.75 17.00 -2.18
CA ALA A 131 -14.56 18.20 -2.39
C ALA A 131 -14.90 18.89 -1.07
N GLU A 132 -15.29 18.13 -0.05
CA GLU A 132 -15.63 18.64 1.27
C GLU A 132 -14.42 19.28 1.95
N ARG A 133 -13.29 18.57 2.05
CA ARG A 133 -12.06 19.11 2.64
C ARG A 133 -11.54 20.32 1.85
N GLY A 134 -11.59 20.27 0.53
CA GLY A 134 -11.21 21.40 -0.31
C GLY A 134 -12.09 22.63 -0.09
N ALA A 135 -13.40 22.44 0.11
CA ALA A 135 -14.32 23.55 0.41
C ALA A 135 -14.03 24.17 1.77
N LYS A 136 -13.82 23.35 2.80
CA LYS A 136 -13.46 23.83 4.15
C LYS A 136 -12.13 24.60 4.15
N LEU A 137 -11.09 24.06 3.51
CA LEU A 137 -9.80 24.77 3.37
C LEU A 137 -9.94 26.10 2.64
N ARG A 138 -10.77 26.19 1.60
CA ARG A 138 -11.05 27.47 0.92
C ARG A 138 -11.78 28.45 1.83
N ALA A 139 -12.72 27.98 2.64
CA ALA A 139 -13.42 28.81 3.60
C ALA A 139 -12.46 29.37 4.66
N ILE A 140 -11.60 28.53 5.24
CA ILE A 140 -10.55 28.94 6.19
C ILE A 140 -9.65 30.02 5.58
N ARG A 141 -9.17 29.79 4.34
CA ARG A 141 -8.33 30.76 3.62
C ARG A 141 -9.01 32.12 3.43
N GLN A 142 -10.34 32.15 3.31
CA GLN A 142 -11.12 33.37 3.05
C GLN A 142 -11.61 34.04 4.34
N ASP A 143 -11.50 33.36 5.49
CA ASP A 143 -11.92 33.87 6.78
C ASP A 143 -10.87 34.81 7.37
N THR A 144 -11.20 36.10 7.45
CA THR A 144 -10.30 37.13 8.00
C THR A 144 -9.99 36.93 9.48
N SER A 145 -10.84 36.23 10.22
CA SER A 145 -10.57 35.88 11.63
C SER A 145 -9.52 34.78 11.78
N ARG A 146 -9.24 34.03 10.71
CA ARG A 146 -8.24 32.95 10.63
C ARG A 146 -7.01 33.35 9.81
N ALA A 147 -6.83 34.65 9.57
CA ALA A 147 -5.74 35.15 8.72
C ALA A 147 -4.35 34.77 9.24
N ASP A 148 -4.16 34.80 10.57
CA ASP A 148 -2.89 34.45 11.21
C ASP A 148 -2.60 32.94 11.09
N ASP A 149 -3.58 32.08 11.36
CA ASP A 149 -3.45 30.63 11.17
C ASP A 149 -3.09 30.28 9.71
N TRP A 150 -3.76 30.93 8.75
CA TRP A 150 -3.46 30.72 7.33
C TRP A 150 -2.04 31.19 6.97
N ALA A 151 -1.61 32.33 7.52
CA ALA A 151 -0.25 32.84 7.33
C ALA A 151 0.80 31.90 7.94
N GLU A 152 0.53 31.34 9.12
CA GLU A 152 1.38 30.36 9.78
C GLU A 152 1.52 29.08 8.94
N TYR A 153 0.40 28.54 8.46
CA TYR A 153 0.40 27.40 7.54
C TYR A 153 1.23 27.66 6.29
N VAL A 154 1.03 28.79 5.61
CA VAL A 154 1.81 29.14 4.41
C VAL A 154 3.30 29.30 4.74
N LYS A 155 3.64 29.89 5.89
CA LYS A 155 5.02 30.06 6.35
C LYS A 155 5.69 28.70 6.61
N GLY A 156 5.00 27.78 7.28
CA GLY A 156 5.49 26.43 7.57
C GLY A 156 5.81 25.64 6.29
N ASN A 157 4.89 25.65 5.31
CA ASN A 157 5.13 24.98 4.02
C ASN A 157 6.32 25.59 3.27
N LYS A 158 6.40 26.92 3.19
CA LYS A 158 7.55 27.59 2.53
C LYS A 158 8.87 27.26 3.20
N LEU A 159 8.90 27.16 4.53
CA LEU A 159 10.10 26.79 5.26
C LEU A 159 10.50 25.34 4.97
N SER A 160 9.54 24.41 5.01
CA SER A 160 9.75 22.99 4.67
C SER A 160 10.31 22.84 3.25
N ASP A 161 9.66 23.47 2.25
CA ASP A 161 10.10 23.47 0.85
C ASP A 161 11.53 24.02 0.70
N SER A 162 11.83 25.13 1.38
CA SER A 162 13.16 25.76 1.33
C SER A 162 14.24 24.86 1.93
N LEU A 163 13.94 24.15 3.03
CA LEU A 163 14.88 23.23 3.67
C LEU A 163 15.11 21.99 2.82
N TYR A 164 14.06 21.47 2.17
CA TYR A 164 14.19 20.41 1.19
C TYR A 164 15.10 20.82 0.04
N LEU A 165 14.89 21.99 -0.56
CA LEU A 165 15.75 22.49 -1.64
C LEU A 165 17.20 22.67 -1.17
N ALA A 166 17.40 23.25 0.02
CA ALA A 166 18.72 23.46 0.60
C ALA A 166 19.47 22.15 0.91
N SER A 167 18.75 21.05 1.15
CA SER A 167 19.36 19.73 1.39
C SER A 167 20.10 19.20 0.15
N GLY A 168 19.68 19.61 -1.06
CA GLY A 168 20.16 19.02 -2.32
C GLY A 168 19.78 17.55 -2.54
N LYS A 169 18.86 17.01 -1.73
CA LYS A 169 18.55 15.56 -1.65
C LYS A 169 17.06 15.24 -1.89
N VAL A 170 16.24 16.19 -2.36
CA VAL A 170 14.76 16.10 -2.39
C VAL A 170 14.23 14.76 -2.91
N ASN A 171 14.82 14.23 -3.99
CA ASN A 171 14.37 12.98 -4.61
C ASN A 171 15.30 11.78 -4.32
N ASN A 172 16.23 11.91 -3.37
CA ASN A 172 17.13 10.82 -3.00
C ASN A 172 16.38 9.80 -2.12
N PRO A 173 16.20 8.54 -2.55
CA PRO A 173 15.47 7.53 -1.80
C PRO A 173 16.11 7.20 -0.44
N TYR A 174 17.43 7.43 -0.28
CA TYR A 174 18.09 7.25 1.01
C TYR A 174 17.87 8.41 1.98
N PHE A 175 17.45 9.57 1.47
CA PHE A 175 17.16 10.74 2.29
C PHE A 175 15.72 10.73 2.82
N ILE A 176 14.74 10.33 2.00
CA ILE A 176 13.31 10.32 2.38
C ILE A 176 12.95 9.35 3.52
N HIS A 177 13.89 8.50 3.92
CA HIS A 177 13.75 7.54 5.03
C HIS A 177 14.57 7.93 6.26
N THR A 178 14.92 9.22 6.40
CA THR A 178 15.75 9.72 7.50
C THR A 178 14.95 10.61 8.45
N ASN A 179 15.42 10.70 9.70
CA ASN A 179 14.88 11.64 10.68
C ASN A 179 15.02 13.11 10.23
N GLU A 180 16.05 13.41 9.42
CA GLU A 180 16.24 14.75 8.85
C GLU A 180 15.05 15.10 7.92
N TYR A 181 14.71 14.20 7.00
CA TYR A 181 13.54 14.36 6.14
C TYR A 181 12.25 14.51 6.97
N ASP A 182 12.01 13.61 7.93
CA ASP A 182 10.82 13.66 8.78
C ASP A 182 10.72 14.99 9.53
N SER A 183 11.84 15.48 10.08
CA SER A 183 11.88 16.77 10.78
C SER A 183 11.54 17.97 9.87
N ILE A 184 11.94 17.93 8.61
CA ILE A 184 11.60 18.97 7.62
C ILE A 184 10.12 18.88 7.24
N GLN A 185 9.62 17.66 7.03
CA GLN A 185 8.21 17.40 6.71
C GLN A 185 7.28 17.90 7.82
N ASP A 186 7.66 17.63 9.08
CA ASP A 186 6.85 17.96 10.26
C ASP A 186 6.61 19.47 10.41
N ILE A 187 7.52 20.32 9.93
CA ILE A 187 7.33 21.78 9.95
C ILE A 187 6.06 22.19 9.20
N GLY A 188 5.81 21.62 8.01
CA GLY A 188 4.60 21.91 7.26
C GLY A 188 3.41 21.09 7.74
N LEU A 189 3.63 19.80 7.99
CA LEU A 189 2.58 18.84 8.28
C LEU A 189 1.95 19.04 9.66
N GLN A 190 2.77 19.29 10.69
CA GLN A 190 2.24 19.49 12.05
C GLN A 190 1.49 20.82 12.16
N THR A 191 1.96 21.88 11.50
CA THR A 191 1.20 23.15 11.44
C THR A 191 -0.18 22.93 10.81
N TYR A 192 -0.27 22.19 9.69
CA TYR A 192 -1.57 21.83 9.11
C TYR A 192 -2.43 20.99 10.07
N ASN A 193 -1.81 19.99 10.72
CA ASN A 193 -2.51 19.08 11.62
C ASN A 193 -3.11 19.82 12.82
N THR A 194 -2.31 20.64 13.49
CA THR A 194 -2.69 21.40 14.67
C THR A 194 -3.73 22.46 14.35
N LEU A 195 -3.61 23.17 13.22
CA LEU A 195 -4.49 24.30 12.92
C LEU A 195 -5.82 23.90 12.28
N PHE A 196 -5.84 22.83 11.46
CA PHE A 196 -7.00 22.56 10.58
C PHE A 196 -7.53 21.13 10.65
N ASN A 197 -6.75 20.12 11.02
CA ASN A 197 -7.15 18.75 10.70
C ASN A 197 -8.43 18.28 11.43
N ASP A 198 -8.67 18.76 12.65
CA ASP A 198 -9.87 18.44 13.43
C ASP A 198 -11.16 18.97 12.78
N GLU A 199 -11.13 20.16 12.18
CA GLU A 199 -12.29 20.77 11.50
C GLU A 199 -12.52 20.22 10.08
N LEU A 200 -11.48 19.66 9.45
CA LEU A 200 -11.56 19.18 8.08
C LEU A 200 -12.30 17.84 7.92
N GLY A 201 -12.49 17.07 8.99
CA GLY A 201 -13.30 15.83 8.96
C GLY A 201 -12.56 14.60 8.42
N LEU A 202 -13.29 13.65 7.82
CA LEU A 202 -12.81 12.28 7.54
C LEU A 202 -11.42 12.19 6.86
N VAL A 203 -10.64 11.20 7.27
CA VAL A 203 -9.30 10.86 6.75
C VAL A 203 -9.28 9.47 6.10
N ALA A 204 -8.57 9.30 4.98
CA ALA A 204 -8.57 8.04 4.22
C ALA A 204 -7.69 6.92 4.82
N GLY A 205 -6.79 7.23 5.75
CA GLY A 205 -5.73 6.31 6.20
C GLY A 205 -6.24 4.95 6.72
N LYS A 206 -7.34 4.94 7.49
CA LYS A 206 -7.91 3.69 8.03
C LYS A 206 -8.55 2.80 6.97
N ILE A 207 -9.09 3.37 5.88
CA ILE A 207 -9.76 2.63 4.81
C ILE A 207 -8.72 1.93 3.91
N LEU A 208 -7.59 2.60 3.64
CA LEU A 208 -6.52 2.10 2.78
C LEU A 208 -5.87 0.82 3.33
N ILE A 209 -5.45 0.83 4.60
CA ILE A 209 -4.72 -0.30 5.22
C ILE A 209 -5.59 -1.56 5.27
N SER A 210 -6.84 -1.44 5.72
CA SER A 210 -7.76 -2.58 5.78
C SER A 210 -8.07 -3.16 4.40
N HIS A 211 -8.15 -2.32 3.37
CA HIS A 211 -8.38 -2.76 1.99
C HIS A 211 -7.18 -3.53 1.43
N ILE A 212 -5.96 -3.00 1.61
CA ILE A 212 -4.71 -3.65 1.19
C ILE A 212 -4.53 -5.00 1.88
N ILE A 213 -4.75 -5.08 3.20
CA ILE A 213 -4.67 -6.35 3.94
C ILE A 213 -5.70 -7.37 3.42
N GLY A 214 -6.90 -6.91 3.06
CA GLY A 214 -7.93 -7.76 2.48
C GLY A 214 -7.53 -8.35 1.12
N ILE A 215 -6.84 -7.56 0.28
CA ILE A 215 -6.30 -8.00 -1.02
C ILE A 215 -5.16 -9.00 -0.81
N LEU A 216 -4.17 -8.66 0.02
CA LEU A 216 -3.00 -9.53 0.26
C LEU A 216 -3.35 -10.90 0.86
N LYS A 217 -4.52 -11.05 1.50
CA LYS A 217 -5.02 -12.34 1.98
C LYS A 217 -5.64 -13.21 0.87
N ARG A 218 -6.05 -12.59 -0.24
CA ARG A 218 -6.72 -13.24 -1.39
C ARG A 218 -5.76 -13.56 -2.53
N LEU A 219 -4.62 -12.88 -2.57
CA LEU A 219 -3.46 -13.17 -3.43
C LEU A 219 -2.59 -14.26 -2.78
#